data_AF-A0A920FG35-F1
#
_entry.id   AF-A0A920FG35-F1
#
_cell.length_a   1.000
_cell.length_b   1.000
_cell.length_c   1.000
_cell.angle_alpha   90.00
_cell.angle_beta   90.00
_cell.angle_gamma   90.00
#
_symmetry.space_group_name_H-M   'P 1'
#
loop_
_entity.id
_entity.type
_entity.pdbx_description
1 polymer ?
#
loop_
_entity_poly.entity_id
_entity_poly.type
_entity_poly.pdbx_seq_one_letter_code
_entity_poly.pdbx_strand_id
1 'polypeptide(L)'
;MNTGWSNDTVFNFEGGCYAKCIDLSEEKEPDIWNAIKPGAILENVIFETNSDTVDFSKGDITENTRVSYPIDFIKNIADGSKGMNPKNIFFLTADAFGVLPPISKLTKGQAMFHFISGYTAKVAGTEEGITEPVTAFSACFGAPFLPLHPTKYAEMLGEKWIQLMSMYG
;
A
#
# COMPACT_ATOMS: atom_id res chain seq x y z
N MET A 1 -2.31 -5.90 -2.27
CA MET A 1 -3.25 -6.58 -3.19
C MET A 1 -4.42 -7.10 -2.37
N ASN A 2 -4.97 -6.26 -1.49
CA ASN A 2 -5.72 -6.72 -0.31
C ASN A 2 -7.18 -6.27 -0.38
N THR A 3 -7.61 -5.83 -1.55
CA THR A 3 -8.92 -5.26 -1.79
C THR A 3 -9.51 -5.89 -3.05
N GLY A 4 -10.76 -6.32 -2.96
CA GLY A 4 -11.55 -6.80 -4.08
C GLY A 4 -12.48 -5.72 -4.62
N TRP A 5 -12.87 -5.85 -5.88
CA TRP A 5 -13.89 -5.00 -6.50
C TRP A 5 -14.92 -5.87 -7.20
N SER A 6 -16.13 -5.90 -6.66
CA SER A 6 -17.26 -6.66 -7.19
C SER A 6 -18.49 -5.76 -7.29
N ASN A 7 -19.21 -5.84 -8.41
CA ASN A 7 -20.34 -4.96 -8.72
C ASN A 7 -20.00 -3.49 -8.41
N ASP A 8 -20.77 -2.86 -7.52
CA ASP A 8 -20.62 -1.47 -7.10
C ASP A 8 -19.90 -1.31 -5.77
N THR A 9 -19.14 -2.33 -5.35
CA THR A 9 -18.51 -2.40 -4.04
C THR A 9 -17.02 -2.74 -4.15
N VAL A 10 -16.22 -1.93 -3.47
CA VAL A 10 -14.83 -2.23 -3.15
C VAL A 10 -14.80 -2.73 -1.71
N PHE A 11 -14.08 -3.80 -1.43
CA PHE A 11 -14.09 -4.43 -0.11
C PHE A 11 -12.71 -4.92 0.30
N ASN A 12 -12.40 -4.80 1.59
CA ASN A 12 -11.16 -5.29 2.15
C ASN A 12 -11.20 -6.81 2.32
N PHE A 13 -10.07 -7.48 2.08
CA PHE A 13 -9.90 -8.90 2.42
C PHE A 13 -9.43 -9.09 3.87
N GLU A 14 -8.86 -8.05 4.48
CA GLU A 14 -8.22 -8.12 5.79
C GLU A 14 -9.11 -7.58 6.93
N GLY A 15 -8.86 -8.07 8.15
CA GLY A 15 -9.49 -7.56 9.38
C GLY A 15 -8.62 -6.60 10.19
N GLY A 16 -7.50 -6.15 9.62
CA GLY A 16 -6.50 -5.32 10.28
C GLY A 16 -5.53 -4.69 9.29
N CYS A 17 -4.52 -4.02 9.82
CA CYS A 17 -3.45 -3.41 9.05
C CYS A 17 -2.10 -4.00 9.47
N TYR A 18 -1.16 -4.07 8.52
CA TYR A 18 0.22 -4.45 8.74
C TYR A 18 1.14 -3.29 8.29
N ALA A 19 1.28 -2.30 9.16
CA ALA A 19 1.93 -1.02 8.86
C ALA A 19 3.44 -1.11 9.07
N LYS A 20 4.20 -0.37 8.24
CA LYS A 20 5.65 -0.13 8.44
C LYS A 20 5.82 0.91 9.55
N CYS A 21 6.83 0.73 10.41
CA CYS A 21 7.02 1.59 11.58
C CYS A 21 8.34 2.36 11.60
N ILE A 22 9.24 2.18 10.62
CA ILE A 22 10.50 2.93 10.58
C ILE A 22 10.20 4.44 10.47
N ASP A 23 10.85 5.24 11.31
CA ASP A 23 10.65 6.69 11.43
C ASP A 23 9.22 7.14 11.78
N LEU A 24 8.40 6.23 12.33
CA LEU A 24 7.05 6.52 12.80
C LEU A 24 7.09 7.55 13.94
N SER A 25 6.24 8.57 13.84
CA SER A 25 6.00 9.52 14.92
C SER A 25 4.53 9.90 15.01
N GLU A 26 4.07 10.26 16.21
CA GLU A 26 2.70 10.70 16.43
C GLU A 26 2.33 11.94 15.59
N GLU A 27 3.29 12.84 15.35
CA GLU A 27 3.08 14.05 14.56
C GLU A 27 2.81 13.73 13.08
N LYS A 28 3.57 12.81 12.49
CA LYS A 28 3.46 12.47 11.07
C LYS A 28 2.29 11.52 10.81
N GLU A 29 2.09 10.54 11.69
CA GLU A 29 1.17 9.42 11.48
C GLU A 29 0.36 9.10 12.77
N PRO A 30 -0.49 10.03 13.23
CA PRO A 30 -1.17 9.91 14.53
C PRO A 30 -2.10 8.70 14.62
N ASP A 31 -2.76 8.31 13.52
CA ASP A 31 -3.68 7.16 13.53
C ASP A 31 -2.94 5.83 13.71
N ILE A 32 -1.80 5.65 13.03
CA ILE A 32 -0.97 4.44 13.15
C ILE A 32 -0.31 4.42 14.52
N TRP A 33 0.23 5.55 14.99
CA TRP A 33 0.81 5.68 16.33
C TRP A 33 -0.19 5.27 17.42
N ASN A 34 -1.40 5.83 17.39
CA ASN A 34 -2.45 5.54 18.37
C ASN A 34 -3.03 4.13 18.26
N ALA A 35 -2.78 3.41 17.16
CA ALA A 35 -3.11 2.00 17.02
C ALA A 35 -2.10 1.09 17.73
N ILE A 36 -0.92 1.58 18.13
CA ILE A 36 0.06 0.80 18.88
C ILE A 36 -0.32 0.80 20.37
N LYS A 37 -1.17 -0.16 20.73
CA LYS A 37 -1.71 -0.35 22.09
C LYS A 37 -1.93 -1.86 22.36
N PRO A 38 -2.27 -2.29 23.59
CA PRO A 38 -2.47 -3.70 23.89
C PRO A 38 -3.39 -4.39 22.87
N GLY A 39 -2.91 -5.47 22.26
CA GLY A 39 -3.57 -6.17 21.14
C GLY A 39 -2.89 -5.95 19.77
N ALA A 40 -2.07 -4.90 19.63
CA ALA A 40 -1.14 -4.77 18.52
C ALA A 40 0.09 -5.67 18.72
N ILE A 41 0.72 -6.08 17.62
CA ILE A 41 1.94 -6.90 17.62
C ILE A 41 3.01 -6.14 16.86
N LEU A 42 4.08 -5.77 17.57
CA LEU A 42 5.27 -5.15 17.00
C LEU A 42 6.22 -6.25 16.50
N GLU A 43 6.88 -6.00 15.37
CA GLU A 43 7.76 -6.96 14.72
C GLU A 43 9.08 -6.28 14.33
N ASN A 44 10.19 -6.88 14.76
CA ASN A 44 11.57 -6.42 14.51
C ASN A 44 11.89 -4.98 14.96
N VAL A 45 11.16 -4.45 15.94
CA VAL A 45 11.43 -3.13 16.54
C VAL A 45 12.47 -3.23 17.66
N ILE A 46 13.12 -2.12 17.95
CA ILE A 46 14.07 -1.98 19.07
C ILE A 46 13.45 -1.10 20.15
N PHE A 47 13.59 -1.51 21.41
CA PHE A 47 13.16 -0.72 22.57
C PHE A 47 14.30 0.18 23.06
N GLU A 48 13.95 1.32 23.64
CA GLU A 48 14.89 2.16 24.36
C GLU A 48 15.48 1.41 25.56
N THR A 49 16.71 1.75 25.93
CA THR A 49 17.43 1.04 27.00
C THR A 49 16.69 1.19 28.33
N ASN A 50 16.34 0.06 28.96
CA ASN A 50 15.56 0.00 30.21
C ASN A 50 14.16 0.62 30.14
N SER A 51 13.52 0.63 28.96
CA SER A 51 12.15 1.12 28.76
C SER A 51 11.31 0.14 27.94
N ASP A 52 9.99 0.27 28.04
CA ASP A 52 8.99 -0.32 27.15
C ASP A 52 8.63 0.59 25.96
N THR A 53 9.29 1.75 25.85
CA THR A 53 9.19 2.66 24.70
C THR A 53 9.96 2.08 23.51
N VAL A 54 9.33 2.08 22.34
CA VAL A 54 9.95 1.67 21.08
C VAL A 54 10.70 2.85 20.47
N ASP A 55 11.96 2.63 20.07
CA ASP A 55 12.72 3.58 19.26
C ASP A 55 12.48 3.27 17.77
N PHE A 56 11.49 3.95 17.19
CA PHE A 56 11.11 3.77 15.77
C PHE A 56 12.16 4.27 14.77
N SER A 57 13.21 4.97 15.21
CA SER A 57 14.32 5.37 14.34
C SER A 57 15.34 4.24 14.13
N LYS A 58 15.24 3.15 14.90
CA LYS A 58 16.21 2.04 14.88
C LYS A 58 15.82 0.96 13.89
N GLY A 59 16.64 0.84 12.85
CA GLY A 59 16.59 -0.24 11.85
C GLY A 59 17.67 -1.31 12.02
N ASP A 60 18.25 -1.45 13.23
CA ASP A 60 19.45 -2.29 13.48
C ASP A 60 19.27 -3.77 13.03
N ILE A 61 18.04 -4.31 13.11
CA ILE A 61 17.68 -5.63 12.56
C ILE A 61 17.29 -5.49 11.08
N THR A 62 16.41 -4.55 10.77
CA THR A 62 15.91 -4.26 9.43
C THR A 62 15.21 -2.89 9.40
N GLU A 63 15.21 -2.21 8.26
CA GLU A 63 14.37 -1.02 8.04
C GLU A 63 12.89 -1.38 7.79
N ASN A 64 12.55 -2.66 7.57
CA ASN A 64 11.17 -3.13 7.43
C ASN A 64 10.57 -3.50 8.79
N THR A 65 10.73 -2.65 9.79
CA THR A 65 10.04 -2.78 11.08
C THR A 65 8.53 -2.63 10.88
N ARG A 66 7.74 -3.40 11.63
CA ARG A 66 6.30 -3.52 11.38
C ARG A 66 5.49 -3.52 12.66
N VAL A 67 4.21 -3.21 12.50
CA VAL A 67 3.18 -3.45 13.50
C VAL A 67 1.94 -4.01 12.82
N SER A 68 1.35 -5.06 13.38
CA SER A 68 0.01 -5.52 13.01
C SER A 68 -0.99 -5.14 14.08
N TYR A 69 -2.14 -4.61 13.68
CA TYR A 69 -3.23 -4.29 14.59
C TYR A 69 -4.61 -4.52 13.94
N PRO A 70 -5.63 -4.89 14.74
CA PRO A 70 -7.02 -4.95 14.27
C PRO A 70 -7.51 -3.62 13.67
N ILE A 71 -8.40 -3.69 12.68
CA ILE A 71 -8.83 -2.49 11.94
C ILE A 71 -9.60 -1.49 12.83
N ASP A 72 -10.28 -1.98 13.87
CA ASP A 72 -11.01 -1.19 14.86
C ASP A 72 -10.10 -0.39 15.81
N PHE A 73 -8.78 -0.54 15.68
CA PHE A 73 -7.83 0.31 16.37
C PHE A 73 -7.72 1.70 15.72
N ILE A 74 -8.10 1.81 14.44
CA ILE A 74 -8.22 3.07 13.71
C ILE A 74 -9.61 3.67 13.94
N LYS A 75 -9.68 4.97 14.26
CA LYS A 75 -10.95 5.64 14.58
C LYS A 75 -11.86 5.82 13.36
N ASN A 76 -11.27 6.16 12.22
CA ASN A 76 -12.01 6.51 11.01
C ASN A 76 -11.93 5.36 9.99
N ILE A 77 -12.84 4.40 10.12
CA ILE A 77 -12.92 3.23 9.25
C ILE A 77 -14.29 3.14 8.57
N ALA A 78 -14.33 2.47 7.42
CA ALA A 78 -15.58 2.19 6.74
C ALA A 78 -16.29 0.99 7.37
N ASP A 79 -17.61 1.08 7.53
CA ASP A 79 -18.44 0.01 8.06
C ASP A 79 -18.30 -1.27 7.23
N GLY A 80 -17.99 -2.38 7.92
CA GLY A 80 -17.75 -3.68 7.30
C GLY A 80 -16.57 -3.72 6.32
N SER A 81 -15.68 -2.72 6.36
CA SER A 81 -14.53 -2.54 5.47
C SER A 81 -14.91 -2.55 3.98
N LYS A 82 -16.03 -1.90 3.66
CA LYS A 82 -16.59 -1.78 2.30
C LYS A 82 -16.76 -0.32 1.91
N GLY A 83 -16.56 -0.05 0.63
CA GLY A 83 -16.82 1.24 0.00
C GLY A 83 -17.59 1.08 -1.30
N MET A 84 -18.13 2.18 -1.80
CA MET A 84 -18.76 2.23 -3.13
C MET A 84 -17.71 2.20 -4.24
N ASN A 85 -18.17 2.13 -5.49
CA ASN A 85 -17.34 2.32 -6.67
C ASN A 85 -16.39 3.53 -6.55
N PRO A 86 -15.09 3.35 -6.82
CA PRO A 86 -14.12 4.42 -6.69
C PRO A 86 -14.35 5.45 -7.81
N LYS A 87 -14.38 6.73 -7.44
CA LYS A 87 -14.40 7.84 -8.40
C LYS A 87 -13.01 8.17 -8.93
N ASN A 88 -11.98 7.81 -8.18
CA ASN A 88 -10.58 8.07 -8.50
C ASN A 88 -9.77 6.79 -8.26
N ILE A 89 -8.83 6.51 -9.18
CA ILE A 89 -7.87 5.41 -9.06
C ILE A 89 -6.49 6.03 -9.13
N PHE A 90 -5.66 5.75 -8.13
CA PHE A 90 -4.29 6.26 -8.03
C PHE A 90 -3.30 5.12 -8.20
N PHE A 91 -2.27 5.35 -9.01
CA PHE A 91 -1.10 4.48 -9.08
C PHE A 91 0.05 5.17 -8.38
N LEU A 92 0.56 4.57 -7.32
CA LEU A 92 1.69 5.10 -6.56
C LEU A 92 2.97 4.47 -7.12
N THR A 93 3.92 5.32 -7.49
CA THR A 93 5.24 4.91 -7.99
C THR A 93 6.30 5.62 -7.17
N ALA A 94 7.24 4.85 -6.61
CA ALA A 94 8.47 5.41 -6.08
C ALA A 94 9.45 5.57 -7.26
N ASP A 95 9.51 6.77 -7.84
CA ASP A 95 10.40 7.03 -8.97
C ASP A 95 11.82 7.40 -8.49
N ALA A 96 12.73 6.42 -8.54
CA ALA A 96 14.12 6.61 -8.12
C ALA A 96 14.90 7.60 -9.00
N PHE A 97 14.45 7.87 -10.23
CA PHE A 97 15.13 8.79 -11.14
C PHE A 97 14.63 10.23 -11.06
N GLY A 98 13.51 10.48 -10.38
CA GLY A 98 12.91 11.83 -10.27
C GLY A 98 12.49 12.42 -11.62
N VAL A 99 12.09 11.59 -12.58
CA VAL A 99 11.70 11.97 -13.93
C VAL A 99 10.19 12.20 -14.04
N LEU A 100 9.41 11.37 -13.34
CA LEU A 100 7.95 11.48 -13.36
C LEU A 100 7.50 12.72 -12.57
N PRO A 101 6.51 13.47 -13.07
CA PRO A 101 5.94 14.57 -12.31
C PRO A 101 5.24 14.04 -11.04
N PRO A 102 5.08 14.87 -9.99
CA PRO A 102 4.45 14.43 -8.73
C PRO A 102 3.02 13.89 -8.89
N ILE A 103 2.29 14.38 -9.89
CA ILE A 103 0.96 13.88 -10.25
C ILE A 103 0.73 14.01 -11.77
N SER A 104 0.09 13.01 -12.35
CA SER A 104 -0.33 13.01 -13.76
C SER A 104 -1.74 12.48 -13.91
N LYS A 105 -2.59 13.20 -14.65
CA LYS A 105 -3.90 12.70 -15.06
C LYS A 105 -3.74 11.84 -16.31
N LEU A 106 -3.92 10.54 -16.15
CA LEU A 106 -3.73 9.58 -17.23
C LEU A 106 -4.98 9.46 -18.11
N THR A 107 -4.77 9.30 -19.40
CA THR A 107 -5.79 8.75 -20.31
C THR A 107 -6.01 7.27 -20.01
N LYS A 108 -7.11 6.68 -20.50
CA LYS A 108 -7.38 5.24 -20.33
C LYS A 108 -6.23 4.36 -20.83
N GLY A 109 -5.69 4.66 -22.02
CA GLY A 109 -4.56 3.90 -22.58
C GLY A 109 -3.30 3.98 -21.72
N GLN A 110 -2.98 5.18 -21.22
CA GLN A 110 -1.87 5.39 -20.29
C GLN A 110 -2.11 4.66 -18.97
N ALA A 111 -3.32 4.70 -18.42
CA ALA A 111 -3.65 3.99 -17.19
C ALA A 111 -3.46 2.48 -17.34
N MET A 112 -3.94 1.88 -18.44
CA MET A 112 -3.72 0.46 -18.73
C MET A 112 -2.23 0.11 -18.89
N PHE A 113 -1.48 0.96 -19.60
CA PHE A 113 -0.04 0.81 -19.78
C PHE A 113 0.70 0.84 -18.44
N HIS A 114 0.51 1.90 -17.65
CA HIS A 114 1.17 2.04 -16.34
C HIS A 114 0.76 0.94 -15.36
N PHE A 115 -0.49 0.48 -15.40
CA PHE A 115 -0.94 -0.63 -14.58
C PHE A 115 -0.23 -1.94 -14.93
N ILE A 116 -0.11 -2.28 -16.22
CA ILE A 116 0.60 -3.50 -16.64
C ILE A 116 2.11 -3.38 -16.37
N SER A 117 2.71 -2.22 -16.65
CA SER A 117 4.14 -2.01 -16.41
C SER A 117 4.47 -2.06 -14.92
N GLY A 118 3.67 -1.41 -14.08
CA GLY A 118 3.87 -1.34 -12.64
C GLY A 118 5.27 -0.82 -12.26
N TYR A 119 5.70 0.22 -12.96
CA TYR A 119 6.97 0.90 -12.67
C TYR A 119 6.95 1.46 -11.25
N THR A 120 7.97 1.14 -10.47
CA THR A 120 8.24 1.65 -9.13
C THR A 120 9.71 1.40 -8.78
N ALA A 121 10.11 1.64 -7.53
CA ALA A 121 11.42 1.24 -7.02
C ALA A 121 11.24 0.27 -5.84
N LYS A 122 12.15 -0.69 -5.75
CA LYS A 122 12.42 -1.40 -4.50
C LYS A 122 13.18 -0.44 -3.60
N VAL A 123 12.52 -0.02 -2.52
CA VAL A 123 13.14 0.85 -1.52
C VAL A 123 14.12 0.01 -0.69
N ALA A 124 15.24 0.62 -0.29
CA ALA A 124 16.20 -0.01 0.61
C ALA A 124 15.50 -0.63 1.83
N GLY A 125 15.99 -1.79 2.25
CA GLY A 125 15.51 -2.50 3.44
C GLY A 125 14.14 -3.18 3.33
N THR A 126 13.45 -3.13 2.19
CA THR A 126 12.17 -3.85 1.99
C THR A 126 12.33 -5.29 1.49
N GLU A 127 13.46 -5.63 0.87
CA GLU A 127 13.83 -6.98 0.43
C GLU A 127 15.28 -7.29 0.82
N GLU A 128 15.58 -8.56 1.08
CA GLU A 128 16.93 -9.02 1.44
C GLU A 128 17.95 -8.65 0.34
N GLY A 129 19.01 -7.93 0.70
CA GLY A 129 20.09 -7.53 -0.20
C GLY A 129 19.90 -6.21 -0.97
N ILE A 130 18.80 -5.48 -0.76
CA ILE A 130 18.58 -4.16 -1.39
C ILE A 130 19.01 -3.03 -0.44
N THR A 131 20.16 -2.41 -0.72
CA THR A 131 20.72 -1.30 0.07
C THR A 131 20.58 0.08 -0.59
N GLU A 132 20.25 0.12 -1.88
CA GLU A 132 19.97 1.35 -2.64
C GLU A 132 18.67 1.18 -3.43
N PRO A 133 17.94 2.27 -3.77
CA PRO A 133 16.73 2.19 -4.57
C PRO A 133 17.01 1.54 -5.94
N VAL A 134 16.44 0.35 -6.17
CA VAL A 134 16.57 -0.35 -7.46
C VAL A 134 15.26 -0.22 -8.21
N THR A 135 15.34 0.16 -9.48
CA THR A 135 14.17 0.26 -10.34
C THR A 135 13.53 -1.10 -10.55
N ALA A 136 12.20 -1.11 -10.49
CA ALA A 136 11.42 -2.33 -10.56
C ALA A 136 10.19 -2.15 -11.44
N PHE A 137 9.90 -3.18 -12.21
CA PHE A 137 8.63 -3.32 -12.93
C PHE A 137 7.88 -4.46 -12.28
N SER A 138 6.97 -4.12 -11.38
CA SER A 138 6.11 -5.07 -10.67
C SER A 138 4.73 -5.01 -11.30
N ALA A 139 4.47 -5.87 -12.29
CA ALA A 139 3.21 -5.89 -13.02
C ALA A 139 1.99 -5.78 -12.09
N CYS A 140 1.03 -4.92 -12.45
CA CYS A 140 -0.15 -4.59 -11.64
C CYS A 140 0.17 -4.04 -10.23
N PHE A 141 1.38 -3.50 -10.03
CA PHE A 141 1.93 -3.06 -8.74
C PHE A 141 2.00 -4.17 -7.67
N GLY A 142 2.08 -5.43 -8.08
CA GLY A 142 2.02 -6.55 -7.15
C GLY A 142 2.41 -7.90 -7.73
N ALA A 143 3.35 -7.93 -8.68
CA ALA A 143 3.75 -9.16 -9.39
C ALA A 143 3.97 -10.40 -8.51
N PRO A 144 4.62 -10.32 -7.31
CA PRO A 144 4.82 -11.48 -6.45
C PRO A 144 3.53 -12.17 -5.95
N PHE A 145 2.38 -11.49 -6.04
CA PHE A 145 1.11 -11.96 -5.49
C PHE A 145 0.07 -12.30 -6.58
N LEU A 146 0.44 -12.23 -7.87
CA LEU A 146 -0.48 -12.51 -8.98
C LEU A 146 -0.54 -14.02 -9.30
N PRO A 147 -1.63 -14.73 -8.98
CA PRO A 147 -1.80 -16.13 -9.42
C PRO A 147 -2.11 -16.27 -10.92
N LEU A 148 -2.57 -15.21 -11.59
CA LEU A 148 -2.87 -15.21 -13.02
C LEU A 148 -1.90 -14.32 -13.80
N HIS A 149 -1.91 -14.44 -15.13
CA HIS A 149 -1.15 -13.55 -15.98
C HIS A 149 -1.60 -12.09 -15.81
N PRO A 150 -0.69 -11.09 -15.76
CA PRO A 150 -1.03 -9.67 -15.53
C PRO A 150 -2.12 -9.11 -16.47
N THR A 151 -2.17 -9.60 -17.71
CA THR A 151 -3.20 -9.17 -18.68
C THR A 151 -4.61 -9.47 -18.20
N LYS A 152 -4.83 -10.53 -17.39
CA LYS A 152 -6.16 -10.83 -16.83
C LYS A 152 -6.62 -9.75 -15.85
N TYR A 153 -5.73 -9.26 -15.00
CA TYR A 153 -6.04 -8.17 -14.08
C TYR A 153 -6.24 -6.85 -14.81
N ALA A 154 -5.46 -6.62 -15.87
CA ALA A 154 -5.64 -5.44 -16.72
C ALA A 154 -7.00 -5.48 -17.46
N GLU A 155 -7.40 -6.62 -18.02
CA GLU A 155 -8.73 -6.82 -18.61
C GLU A 155 -9.84 -6.49 -17.58
N MET A 156 -9.76 -7.06 -16.37
CA MET A 156 -10.73 -6.82 -15.29
C MET A 156 -10.80 -5.33 -14.87
N LEU A 157 -9.65 -4.67 -14.73
CA LEU A 157 -9.61 -3.24 -14.41
C LEU A 157 -10.20 -2.40 -15.56
N GLY A 158 -9.91 -2.78 -16.81
CA GLY A 158 -10.42 -2.11 -18.00
C GLY A 158 -11.95 -2.20 -18.13
N GLU A 159 -12.53 -3.35 -17.81
CA GLU A 159 -13.99 -3.56 -17.74
C GLU A 159 -14.63 -2.68 -16.66
N LYS A 160 -14.05 -2.66 -15.45
CA LYS A 160 -14.51 -1.80 -14.36
C LYS A 160 -14.45 -0.31 -14.72
N TRP A 161 -13.41 0.10 -15.43
CA TRP A 161 -13.28 1.48 -15.90
C TRP A 161 -14.41 1.87 -16.86
N ILE A 162 -14.79 0.98 -17.79
CA ILE A 162 -15.91 1.22 -18.71
C ILE A 162 -17.21 1.37 -17.92
N GLN A 163 -17.44 0.49 -16.93
CA GLN A 163 -18.59 0.56 -16.05
C GLN A 163 -18.65 1.92 -15.33
N LEU A 164 -17.55 2.38 -14.73
CA LEU A 164 -17.48 3.70 -14.07
C LEU A 164 -17.82 4.85 -15.03
N MET A 165 -17.24 4.85 -16.24
CA MET A 165 -17.51 5.92 -17.20
C MET A 165 -18.97 5.96 -17.64
N SER A 166 -19.66 4.82 -17.70
CA SER A 166 -21.10 4.77 -18.02
C SER A 166 -22.00 5.28 -16.90
N MET A 167 -21.54 5.23 -15.64
CA MET A 167 -22.31 5.66 -14.47
C MET A 167 -22.18 7.16 -14.17
N TYR A 168 -21.06 7.78 -14.59
CA TYR A 168 -20.73 9.16 -14.25
C TYR A 168 -20.52 10.08 -15.47
N GLY A 169 -20.66 9.56 -16.69
CA GLY A 169 -20.64 10.33 -17.95
C GLY A 169 -22.05 10.67 -18.41
#